data_AF-A0A1F4DPR4-F1
#
_entry.id   AF-A0A1F4DPR4-F1
#
_cell.length_a   1.000
_cell.length_b   1.000
_cell.length_c   1.000
_cell.angle_alpha   90.00
_cell.angle_beta   90.00
_cell.angle_gamma   90.00
#
_symmetry.space_group_name_H-M   'P 1'
#
loop_
_entity.id
_entity.type
_entity.pdbx_description
1 polymer ?
#
loop_
_entity_poly.entity_id
_entity_poly.type
_entity_poly.pdbx_seq_one_letter_code
_entity_poly.pdbx_strand_id
1 'polypeptide(L)'
;MPMLYFNCVGFAGCVCLTRSSCHTGYSGERVIFGLFSDKHIQKLVQDLATDIAKRYPAEIANNPDFLVSPQRRSEIFENVFSPAKQFSREVPLGFLGRIKLQRHLRWRLREMGYDETFIDSATEYLTSFVTSTTT
;
A
#
# COMPACT_ATOMS: atom_id res chain seq x y z
N MET A 1 -12.54 -8.47 27.76
CA MET A 1 -13.32 -7.55 26.90
C MET A 1 -13.49 -6.26 27.69
N PRO A 2 -12.79 -5.18 27.31
CA PRO A 2 -13.45 -4.21 26.45
C PRO A 2 -12.62 -3.83 25.21
N MET A 3 -13.37 -3.52 24.15
CA MET A 3 -12.93 -2.97 22.88
C MET A 3 -12.18 -1.65 23.08
N LEU A 4 -11.01 -1.51 22.46
CA LEU A 4 -10.45 -0.21 22.13
C LEU A 4 -10.67 0.06 20.65
N TYR A 5 -11.72 0.83 20.39
CA TYR A 5 -11.94 1.57 19.16
C TYR A 5 -10.73 2.47 18.90
N PHE A 6 -9.89 2.13 17.93
CA PHE A 6 -8.93 3.07 17.35
C PHE A 6 -9.68 3.97 16.36
N ASN A 7 -10.13 5.12 16.86
CA ASN A 7 -10.68 6.17 16.03
C ASN A 7 -9.56 7.13 15.60
N CYS A 8 -9.66 7.53 14.34
CA CYS A 8 -8.64 8.14 13.51
C CYS A 8 -8.51 9.64 13.77
N VAL A 9 -7.38 10.13 14.29
CA VAL A 9 -6.90 11.52 14.08
C VAL A 9 -5.38 11.55 14.29
N GLY A 10 -4.59 11.83 13.25
CA GLY A 10 -3.14 11.99 13.44
C GLY A 10 -2.28 12.02 12.19
N PHE A 11 -2.69 12.76 11.17
CA PHE A 11 -1.88 13.07 9.99
C PHE A 11 -0.77 14.06 10.35
N ALA A 12 0.27 13.62 11.07
CA ALA A 12 1.46 14.42 11.38
C ALA A 12 2.61 13.51 11.83
N GLY A 13 3.20 12.78 10.88
CA GLY A 13 4.31 11.89 11.14
C GLY A 13 5.32 11.94 10.02
N CYS A 14 6.01 13.07 9.90
CA CYS A 14 7.27 13.13 9.18
C CYS A 14 8.20 12.10 9.85
N VAL A 15 8.39 10.94 9.23
CA VAL A 15 9.46 10.03 9.65
C VAL A 15 10.76 10.70 9.22
N CYS A 16 11.35 11.42 10.16
CA CYS A 16 12.75 11.79 10.12
C CYS A 16 13.55 10.50 9.99
N LEU A 17 14.03 10.21 8.78
CA LEU A 17 15.16 9.32 8.58
C LEU A 17 16.32 9.88 9.39
N THR A 18 16.75 9.16 10.41
CA THR A 18 18.02 9.44 11.07
C THR A 18 19.17 9.22 10.08
N ARG A 19 19.73 10.34 9.64
CA ARG A 19 21.17 10.61 9.54
C ARG A 19 21.96 9.74 8.55
N SER A 20 22.13 10.26 7.34
CA SER A 20 23.45 10.33 6.73
C SER A 20 23.58 11.58 5.86
N SER A 21 24.74 12.21 5.94
CA SER A 21 25.04 13.57 5.51
C SER A 21 25.13 13.71 3.99
N CYS A 22 24.42 14.68 3.40
CA CYS A 22 24.86 15.37 2.20
C CYS A 22 24.14 16.73 2.06
N HIS A 23 24.94 17.80 2.17
CA HIS A 23 24.58 19.14 1.76
C HIS A 23 24.42 19.19 0.24
N THR A 24 23.23 19.55 -0.25
CA THR A 24 23.11 20.31 -1.50
C THR A 24 21.80 21.10 -1.49
N GLY A 25 21.89 22.41 -1.73
CA GLY A 25 20.74 23.31 -1.76
C GLY A 25 19.82 23.08 -2.96
N TYR A 26 18.54 23.37 -2.75
CA TYR A 26 17.51 23.57 -3.77
C TYR A 26 16.66 24.72 -3.23
N SER A 27 16.88 25.98 -3.64
CA SER A 27 16.45 26.57 -4.92
C SER A 27 15.03 26.12 -5.29
N GLY A 28 14.13 27.09 -5.29
CA GLY A 28 12.68 26.90 -5.29
C GLY A 28 12.09 26.27 -6.55
N GLU A 29 10.76 26.22 -6.52
CA GLU A 29 9.83 25.87 -7.59
C GLU A 29 9.58 24.38 -7.87
N ARG A 30 8.54 23.84 -7.20
CA ARG A 30 7.26 23.37 -7.80
C ARG A 30 6.57 22.39 -6.85
N VAL A 31 5.81 22.91 -5.88
CA VAL A 31 5.15 22.09 -4.83
C VAL A 31 3.68 21.72 -5.15
N ILE A 32 3.20 21.97 -6.38
CA ILE A 32 1.75 22.01 -6.63
C ILE A 32 1.16 20.71 -7.22
N PHE A 33 1.97 19.77 -7.71
CA PHE A 33 1.46 18.50 -8.28
C PHE A 33 1.51 17.28 -7.34
N GLY A 34 2.13 17.40 -6.16
CA GLY A 34 2.40 16.25 -5.28
C GLY A 34 1.30 15.88 -4.28
N LEU A 35 0.41 16.81 -3.93
CA LEU A 35 -0.59 16.63 -2.86
C LEU A 35 -1.90 15.99 -3.34
N PHE A 36 -2.30 16.26 -4.58
CA PHE A 36 -3.57 15.76 -5.13
C PHE A 36 -3.49 14.25 -5.41
N SER A 37 -2.34 13.80 -5.94
CA SER A 37 -2.07 12.38 -6.17
C SER A 37 -1.96 11.57 -4.88
N ASP A 38 -1.48 12.19 -3.79
CA ASP A 38 -1.29 11.51 -2.50
C ASP A 38 -2.62 11.09 -1.85
N LYS A 39 -3.60 11.99 -1.83
CA LYS A 39 -4.94 11.69 -1.29
C LYS A 39 -5.62 10.55 -2.05
N HIS A 40 -5.49 10.53 -3.38
CA HIS A 40 -6.03 9.47 -4.21
C HIS A 40 -5.32 8.13 -3.97
N ILE A 41 -3.99 8.14 -3.85
CA ILE A 41 -3.20 6.94 -3.51
C ILE A 41 -3.63 6.40 -2.15
N GLN A 42 -3.78 7.25 -1.14
CA GLN A 42 -4.20 6.81 0.19
C GLN A 42 -5.61 6.22 0.19
N LYS A 43 -6.55 6.86 -0.51
CA LYS A 43 -7.91 6.33 -0.64
C LYS A 43 -7.91 4.96 -1.33
N LEU A 44 -7.18 4.86 -2.45
CA LEU A 44 -7.00 3.59 -3.16
C LEU A 44 -6.43 2.52 -2.21
N VAL A 45 -5.36 2.83 -1.49
CA VAL A 45 -4.76 1.90 -0.52
C VAL A 45 -5.74 1.49 0.57
N GLN A 46 -6.53 2.42 1.10
CA GLN A 46 -7.55 2.12 2.10
C GLN A 46 -8.59 1.12 1.57
N ASP A 47 -9.07 1.35 0.34
CA ASP A 47 -10.05 0.50 -0.32
C ASP A 47 -9.46 -0.90 -0.58
N LEU A 48 -8.25 -0.97 -1.14
CA LEU A 48 -7.52 -2.22 -1.38
C LEU A 48 -7.35 -3.01 -0.08
N ALA A 49 -6.81 -2.39 0.95
CA ALA A 49 -6.48 -3.06 2.19
C ALA A 49 -7.76 -3.54 2.92
N THR A 50 -8.86 -2.78 2.82
CA THR A 50 -10.17 -3.19 3.32
C THR A 50 -10.70 -4.41 2.57
N ASP A 51 -10.56 -4.47 1.25
CA ASP A 51 -10.99 -5.61 0.45
C ASP A 51 -10.11 -6.85 0.64
N ILE A 52 -8.81 -6.67 0.90
CA ILE A 52 -7.94 -7.76 1.40
C ILE A 52 -8.51 -8.28 2.72
N ALA A 53 -8.77 -7.41 3.69
CA ALA A 53 -9.27 -7.82 5.01
C ALA A 53 -10.61 -8.56 4.97
N LYS A 54 -11.52 -8.16 4.07
CA LYS A 54 -12.81 -8.86 3.89
C LYS A 54 -12.64 -10.28 3.33
N ARG A 55 -11.74 -10.47 2.37
CA ARG A 55 -11.56 -11.76 1.66
C ARG A 55 -10.54 -12.66 2.33
N TYR A 56 -9.61 -12.08 3.06
CA TYR A 56 -8.43 -12.73 3.58
C TYR A 56 -8.07 -12.13 4.96
N PRO A 57 -8.83 -12.44 6.02
CA PRO A 57 -8.59 -11.89 7.35
C PRO A 57 -7.19 -12.25 7.86
N ALA A 58 -6.60 -11.37 8.68
CA ALA A 58 -5.24 -11.53 9.19
C ALA A 58 -5.03 -12.85 9.95
N GLU A 59 -6.07 -13.35 10.62
CA GLU A 59 -6.04 -14.64 11.32
C GLU A 59 -5.76 -15.80 10.35
N ILE A 60 -6.29 -15.77 9.13
CA ILE A 60 -6.03 -16.79 8.11
C ILE A 60 -4.68 -16.53 7.44
N ALA A 61 -4.33 -15.26 7.23
CA ALA A 61 -3.09 -14.89 6.55
C ALA A 61 -1.83 -15.22 7.34
N ASN A 62 -1.90 -15.08 8.65
CA ASN A 62 -0.76 -15.30 9.54
C ASN A 62 -0.64 -16.76 10.00
N ASN A 63 -1.69 -17.57 9.84
CA ASN A 63 -1.68 -18.95 10.29
C ASN A 63 -1.05 -19.86 9.21
N PRO A 64 0.04 -20.57 9.53
CA PRO A 64 0.69 -21.49 8.60
C PRO A 64 -0.16 -22.74 8.31
N ASP A 65 -1.13 -23.06 9.17
CA ASP A 65 -2.04 -24.20 8.96
C ASP A 65 -3.07 -23.96 7.86
N PHE A 66 -3.41 -22.68 7.60
CA PHE A 66 -4.27 -22.29 6.48
C PHE A 66 -3.41 -21.98 5.26
N LEU A 67 -2.78 -23.02 4.70
CA LEU A 67 -2.07 -22.93 3.42
C LEU A 67 -3.07 -22.69 2.28
N VAL A 68 -3.47 -21.45 2.08
CA VAL A 68 -4.19 -21.07 0.86
C VAL A 68 -3.23 -21.24 -0.29
N SER A 69 -3.67 -22.03 -1.28
CA SER A 69 -2.87 -22.35 -2.45
C SER A 69 -2.36 -21.06 -3.11
N PRO A 70 -1.12 -21.03 -3.61
CA PRO A 70 -0.56 -19.84 -4.24
C PRO A 70 -1.47 -19.30 -5.37
N GLN A 71 -2.11 -20.21 -6.12
CA GLN A 71 -3.05 -19.88 -7.19
C GLN A 71 -4.26 -19.09 -6.65
N ARG A 72 -4.90 -19.58 -5.59
CA ARG A 72 -6.07 -18.91 -5.03
C ARG A 72 -5.74 -17.54 -4.45
N ARG A 73 -4.56 -17.40 -3.85
CA ARG A 73 -4.06 -16.12 -3.33
C ARG A 73 -3.84 -15.12 -4.44
N SER A 74 -3.21 -15.54 -5.54
CA SER A 74 -3.03 -14.71 -6.73
C SER A 74 -4.37 -14.28 -7.32
N GLU A 75 -5.33 -15.18 -7.50
CA GLU A 75 -6.68 -14.83 -7.99
C GLU A 75 -7.36 -13.77 -7.12
N ILE A 76 -7.25 -13.90 -5.79
CA ILE A 76 -7.80 -12.91 -4.86
C ILE A 76 -7.08 -11.58 -5.04
N PHE A 77 -5.75 -11.58 -5.11
CA PHE A 77 -4.97 -10.36 -5.32
C PHE A 77 -5.26 -9.70 -6.67
N GLU A 78 -5.45 -10.45 -7.75
CA GLU A 78 -5.86 -9.90 -9.06
C GLU A 78 -7.19 -9.16 -8.95
N ASN A 79 -8.17 -9.79 -8.30
CA ASN A 79 -9.48 -9.20 -8.09
C ASN A 79 -9.42 -7.96 -7.20
N VAL A 80 -8.61 -8.00 -6.13
CA VAL A 80 -8.45 -6.88 -5.21
C VAL A 80 -7.67 -5.74 -5.85
N PHE A 81 -6.60 -6.01 -6.61
CA PHE A 81 -5.72 -5.00 -7.18
C PHE A 81 -6.16 -4.49 -8.57
N SER A 82 -7.21 -5.07 -9.14
CA SER A 82 -7.84 -4.58 -10.37
C SER A 82 -8.09 -3.05 -10.36
N PRO A 83 -8.61 -2.43 -9.29
CA PRO A 83 -8.77 -0.97 -9.20
C PRO A 83 -7.44 -0.21 -9.23
N ALA A 84 -6.36 -0.76 -8.65
CA ALA A 84 -5.04 -0.13 -8.69
C ALA A 84 -4.45 -0.12 -10.10
N LYS A 85 -4.70 -1.19 -10.86
CA LYS A 85 -4.33 -1.31 -12.28
C LYS A 85 -5.17 -0.40 -13.18
N GLN A 86 -6.44 -0.18 -12.86
CA GLN A 86 -7.25 0.82 -13.54
C GLN A 86 -6.72 2.24 -13.23
N PHE A 87 -6.45 2.54 -11.96
CA PHE A 87 -5.90 3.82 -11.55
C PHE A 87 -4.56 4.14 -12.23
N SER A 88 -3.70 3.13 -12.43
CA SER A 88 -2.42 3.31 -13.12
C SER A 88 -2.54 3.62 -14.62
N ARG A 89 -3.68 3.28 -15.23
CA ARG A 89 -4.00 3.61 -16.64
C ARG A 89 -4.58 5.01 -16.76
N GLU A 90 -5.43 5.40 -15.81
CA GLU A 90 -6.08 6.72 -15.78
C GLU A 90 -5.10 7.83 -15.34
N VAL A 91 -4.23 7.52 -14.38
CA VAL A 91 -3.23 8.44 -13.85
C VAL A 91 -1.86 7.79 -14.01
N PRO A 92 -0.89 8.43 -14.71
CA PRO A 92 0.44 7.88 -14.84
C PRO A 92 1.11 7.81 -13.46
N LEU A 93 1.11 6.61 -12.87
CA LEU A 93 1.85 6.31 -11.66
C LEU A 93 3.35 6.29 -12.00
N GLY A 94 3.97 7.47 -11.91
CA GLY A 94 5.41 7.61 -11.96
C GLY A 94 6.09 6.86 -10.81
N PHE A 95 7.42 6.76 -10.86
CA PHE A 95 8.22 6.02 -9.86
C PHE A 95 7.88 6.39 -8.41
N LEU A 96 7.73 7.69 -8.12
CA LEU A 96 7.34 8.19 -6.80
C LEU A 96 5.95 7.72 -6.37
N GLY A 97 4.98 7.68 -7.29
CA GLY A 97 3.62 7.22 -6.99
C GLY A 97 3.59 5.74 -6.62
N ARG A 98 4.40 4.92 -7.28
CA ARG A 98 4.55 3.49 -6.99
C ARG A 98 5.16 3.26 -5.60
N ILE A 99 6.21 4.01 -5.25
CA ILE A 99 6.82 3.95 -3.91
C ILE A 99 5.81 4.34 -2.84
N LYS A 100 5.06 5.42 -3.06
CA LYS A 100 4.01 5.86 -2.12
C LYS A 100 2.94 4.79 -1.94
N LEU A 101 2.44 4.22 -3.02
CA LEU A 101 1.45 3.14 -3.01
C LEU A 101 1.92 1.95 -2.18
N GLN A 102 3.15 1.46 -2.43
CA GLN A 102 3.75 0.38 -1.66
C GLN A 102 3.86 0.74 -0.17
N ARG A 103 4.42 1.91 0.14
CA ARG A 103 4.65 2.34 1.52
C ARG A 103 3.33 2.45 2.29
N HIS A 104 2.33 3.08 1.71
CA HIS A 104 1.02 3.22 2.34
C HIS A 104 0.35 1.86 2.52
N LEU A 105 0.43 0.95 1.53
CA LEU A 105 -0.17 -0.38 1.67
C LEU A 105 0.50 -1.19 2.78
N ARG A 106 1.85 -1.18 2.83
CA ARG A 106 2.60 -1.86 3.91
C ARG A 106 2.14 -1.41 5.28
N TRP A 107 2.11 -0.09 5.48
CA TRP A 107 1.65 0.50 6.74
C TRP A 107 0.22 0.07 7.07
N ARG A 108 -0.68 0.12 6.09
CA ARG A 108 -2.10 -0.17 6.32
C ARG A 108 -2.35 -1.64 6.64
N LEU A 109 -1.68 -2.55 5.97
CA LEU A 109 -1.75 -3.99 6.29
C LEU A 109 -1.13 -4.28 7.66
N ARG A 110 0.00 -3.63 8.01
CA ARG A 110 0.59 -3.77 9.34
C ARG A 110 -0.34 -3.32 10.46
N GLU A 111 -1.04 -2.19 10.28
CA GLU A 111 -2.05 -1.71 11.24
C GLU A 111 -3.22 -2.68 11.41
N MET A 112 -3.55 -3.46 10.38
CA MET A 112 -4.58 -4.50 10.44
C MET A 112 -4.08 -5.82 11.03
N GLY A 113 -2.79 -5.90 11.41
CA GLY A 113 -2.21 -7.05 12.09
C GLY A 113 -1.71 -8.15 11.16
N TYR A 114 -1.46 -7.86 9.88
CA TYR A 114 -0.81 -8.81 8.98
C TYR A 114 0.68 -8.97 9.29
N ASP A 115 1.21 -10.18 9.09
CA ASP A 115 2.64 -10.47 9.21
C ASP A 115 3.47 -9.83 8.07
N GLU A 116 4.71 -9.46 8.38
CA GLU A 116 5.62 -8.82 7.43
C GLU A 116 5.85 -9.67 6.17
N THR A 117 5.88 -11.01 6.29
CA THR A 117 6.05 -11.92 5.14
C THR A 117 4.89 -11.84 4.15
N PHE A 118 3.65 -11.74 4.66
CA PHE A 118 2.46 -11.54 3.85
C PHE A 118 2.45 -10.14 3.23
N ILE A 119 2.81 -9.13 4.02
CA ILE A 119 2.88 -7.74 3.58
C ILE A 119 3.84 -7.58 2.41
N ASP A 120 5.05 -8.16 2.50
CA ASP A 120 6.05 -8.11 1.43
C ASP A 120 5.56 -8.81 0.17
N SER A 121 4.98 -10.01 0.32
CA SER A 121 4.40 -10.76 -0.81
C SER A 121 3.29 -9.94 -1.50
N ALA A 122 2.40 -9.32 -0.73
CA ALA A 122 1.31 -8.51 -1.27
C ALA A 122 1.82 -7.23 -1.97
N THR A 123 2.86 -6.59 -1.43
CA THR A 123 3.43 -5.37 -2.05
C THR A 123 4.25 -5.67 -3.30
N GLU A 124 5.02 -6.76 -3.31
CA GLU A 124 5.72 -7.21 -4.51
C GLU A 124 4.71 -7.54 -5.62
N TYR A 125 3.67 -8.29 -5.29
CA TYR A 125 2.60 -8.64 -6.22
C TYR A 125 1.92 -7.39 -6.79
N LEU A 126 1.54 -6.43 -5.94
CA LEU A 126 0.94 -5.16 -6.38
C LEU A 126 1.84 -4.41 -7.37
N THR A 127 3.14 -4.38 -7.09
CA THR A 127 4.12 -3.70 -7.94
C THR A 127 4.21 -4.36 -9.31
N SER A 128 4.36 -5.68 -9.34
CA SER A 128 4.35 -6.44 -10.58
C SER A 128 3.04 -6.23 -11.36
N PHE A 129 1.90 -6.24 -10.66
CA PHE A 129 0.58 -6.09 -11.26
C PHE A 129 0.36 -4.71 -11.91
N VAL A 130 0.78 -3.63 -11.24
CA VAL A 130 0.69 -2.25 -11.76
C VAL A 130 1.69 -1.99 -12.88
N THR A 131 2.87 -2.63 -12.85
CA THR A 131 3.91 -2.42 -13.87
C THR A 131 3.67 -3.22 -15.16
N SER A 132 3.11 -4.43 -15.05
CA SER A 132 2.91 -5.38 -16.15
C SER A 132 1.96 -4.91 -17.27
N THR A 133 1.29 -3.76 -17.14
CA THR A 133 0.37 -3.22 -18.16
C THR A 133 0.96 -2.15 -19.07
N THR A 134 2.26 -1.91 -18.96
CA THR A 134 2.98 -0.99 -19.86
C THR A 134 3.59 -1.81 -21.01
N THR A 135 2.75 -2.42 -21.85
CA THR A 135 3.17 -3.06 -23.10
C THR A 135 2.06 -2.92 -24.12
#